data_AF-A0A9P9AAK0-F1
#
_entry.id   AF-A0A9P9AAK0-F1
#
_cell.length_a   1.000
_cell.length_b   1.000
_cell.length_c   1.000
_cell.angle_alpha   90.00
_cell.angle_beta   90.00
_cell.angle_gamma   90.00
#
_symmetry.space_group_name_H-M   'P 1'
#
loop_
_entity.id
_entity.type
_entity.pdbx_description
1 polymer ?
#
loop_
_entity_poly.entity_id
_entity_poly.type
_entity_poly.pdbx_seq_one_letter_code
_entity_poly.pdbx_strand_id
1 'polypeptide(L)'
;MEPEPEGSQKIKAFLSPYAKSREEVAYVRRILALYLQQQCQTDSLPVPLSQFSHADHVSQQPQGHGQGGVFERYLQAAAENVKAQQQYSSLRQGFKPSDGPPPAQQKSDQNPLEEHLTQAKLRKKQERLQILQRYFARLSDHSNSPQAGDLEVVFQDGHALPDVPKAVLNSFASAASEEKSDLTGVLDQMERVVLRTKLVLRREEQLLQDARERAEHAARTITDEARLQGLNQTRNELIAWIETELGNASGDCDDDGTGTVSQPEQDTNICQHLDDIKEKYGQYLEMRKTLLSLLSHTTAPAKPNLPPPSQVSTMEDETSKPLTHQMVPYLESLLELSRKQKGMIQHKSHLTSTLGKEARETRKTLNYLAEESQLLPRHQMPGSISKGSFEEHMAGAVAEKPDAAKQVKPWVYAADSAKIATFEVVAEKVEEGQLALEDSMKTLYEIDELLGRQKPDDGLGQAGEEDVWLAEARTASSRAQRRQSAQVSSNDPWAVIRGDLGLIGEESHRS
;
A
#
# COMPACT_ATOMS: atom_id res chain seq x y z
N MET A 1 15.84 1.86 51.18
CA MET A 1 14.63 2.45 50.59
C MET A 1 15.10 3.62 49.75
N GLU A 2 15.20 3.42 48.43
CA GLU A 2 15.64 4.48 47.51
C GLU A 2 14.50 5.48 47.28
N PRO A 3 14.78 6.80 47.22
CA PRO A 3 13.77 7.80 46.93
C PRO A 3 13.37 7.74 45.45
N GLU A 4 12.11 7.47 45.20
CA GLU A 4 11.48 7.46 43.87
C GLU A 4 11.66 8.81 43.14
N PRO A 5 11.90 8.80 41.81
CA PRO A 5 12.18 10.00 41.03
C PRO A 5 10.99 10.98 41.02
N GLU A 6 11.25 12.28 41.16
CA GLU A 6 10.25 13.36 41.27
C GLU A 6 9.20 13.37 40.14
N GLY A 7 9.55 12.86 38.96
CA GLY A 7 8.64 12.70 37.83
C GLY A 7 7.50 11.71 38.10
N SER A 8 7.79 10.61 38.82
CA SER A 8 6.76 9.61 39.15
C SER A 8 5.77 10.13 40.20
N GLN A 9 6.22 11.01 41.10
CA GLN A 9 5.36 11.66 42.09
C GLN A 9 4.40 12.69 41.45
N LYS A 10 4.87 13.48 40.48
CA LYS A 10 4.01 14.42 39.73
C LYS A 10 2.92 13.66 38.96
N ILE A 11 3.29 12.58 38.28
CA ILE A 11 2.34 11.75 37.52
C ILE A 11 1.33 11.09 38.48
N LYS A 12 1.78 10.55 39.61
CA LYS A 12 0.89 9.99 40.64
C LYS A 12 -0.06 11.04 41.21
N ALA A 13 0.40 12.28 41.43
CA ALA A 13 -0.44 13.38 41.87
C ALA A 13 -1.51 13.76 40.82
N PHE A 14 -1.15 13.84 39.54
CA PHE A 14 -2.11 14.07 38.45
C PHE A 14 -3.11 12.94 38.26
N LEU A 15 -2.68 11.69 38.47
CA LEU A 15 -3.55 10.52 38.32
C LEU A 15 -4.35 10.23 39.59
N SER A 16 -3.98 10.76 40.76
CA SER A 16 -4.68 10.52 42.03
C SER A 16 -6.19 10.81 42.03
N PRO A 17 -6.73 11.82 41.29
CA PRO A 17 -8.18 12.03 41.22
C PRO A 17 -8.90 11.00 40.32
N TYR A 18 -8.16 10.33 39.43
CA TYR A 18 -8.68 9.39 38.43
C TYR A 18 -8.37 7.93 38.77
N ALA A 19 -7.37 7.68 39.61
CA ALA A 19 -6.96 6.38 40.11
C ALA A 19 -7.81 6.00 41.33
N LYS A 20 -9.03 5.52 41.08
CA LYS A 20 -9.92 4.99 42.13
C LYS A 20 -9.38 3.69 42.72
N SER A 21 -9.59 3.48 44.02
CA SER A 21 -9.19 2.23 44.67
C SER A 21 -10.00 1.04 44.12
N ARG A 22 -9.44 -0.17 44.18
CA ARG A 22 -10.13 -1.37 43.67
C ARG A 22 -11.50 -1.60 44.34
N GLU A 23 -11.61 -1.20 45.60
CA GLU A 23 -12.84 -1.26 46.40
C GLU A 23 -13.87 -0.24 45.94
N GLU A 24 -13.46 1.00 45.69
CA GLU A 24 -14.32 2.04 45.12
C GLU A 24 -14.81 1.66 43.73
N VAL A 25 -13.95 1.07 42.89
CA VAL A 25 -14.35 0.57 41.56
C VAL A 25 -15.36 -0.57 41.68
N ALA A 26 -15.17 -1.49 42.63
CA ALA A 26 -16.13 -2.57 42.88
C ALA A 26 -17.47 -2.03 43.40
N TYR A 27 -17.44 -1.01 44.27
CA TYR A 27 -18.63 -0.33 44.78
C TYR A 27 -19.39 0.41 43.66
N VAL A 28 -18.69 1.17 42.83
CA VAL A 28 -19.28 1.86 41.66
C VAL A 28 -19.86 0.85 40.68
N ARG A 29 -19.16 -0.26 40.40
CA ARG A 29 -19.69 -1.34 39.54
C ARG A 29 -20.95 -1.97 40.12
N ARG A 30 -21.03 -2.15 41.44
CA ARG A 30 -22.23 -2.66 42.10
C ARG A 30 -23.40 -1.69 41.99
N ILE A 31 -23.17 -0.39 42.20
CA ILE A 31 -24.20 0.63 42.03
C ILE A 31 -24.68 0.70 40.58
N LEU A 32 -23.76 0.71 39.62
CA LEU A 32 -24.10 0.72 38.20
C LEU A 32 -24.86 -0.55 37.78
N ALA A 33 -24.46 -1.72 38.29
CA ALA A 33 -25.17 -2.97 38.04
C ALA A 33 -26.60 -2.91 38.59
N LEU A 34 -26.81 -2.36 39.79
CA LEU A 34 -28.13 -2.16 40.37
C LEU A 34 -28.97 -1.15 39.58
N TYR A 35 -28.37 -0.03 39.14
CA TYR A 35 -29.03 0.98 38.34
C TYR A 35 -29.45 0.44 36.96
N LEU A 36 -28.55 -0.28 36.28
CA LEU A 36 -28.85 -0.94 35.02
C LEU A 36 -29.90 -2.04 35.20
N GLN A 37 -29.83 -2.81 36.28
CA GLN A 37 -30.85 -3.81 36.59
C GLN A 37 -32.22 -3.16 36.82
N GLN A 38 -32.28 -1.99 37.47
CA GLN A 38 -33.50 -1.22 37.65
C GLN A 38 -34.03 -0.65 36.32
N GLN A 39 -33.16 -0.19 35.42
CA GLN A 39 -33.57 0.28 34.09
C GLN A 39 -33.95 -0.86 33.14
N CYS A 40 -33.41 -2.06 33.34
CA CYS A 40 -33.78 -3.26 32.58
C CYS A 40 -35.04 -3.96 33.10
N GLN A 41 -35.60 -3.58 34.27
CA GLN A 41 -36.87 -4.10 34.80
C GLN A 41 -38.10 -3.41 34.18
N THR A 42 -38.12 -3.26 32.85
CA THR A 42 -39.39 -3.10 32.13
C THR A 42 -39.88 -4.49 31.75
N ASP A 43 -41.15 -4.81 32.02
CA ASP A 43 -41.80 -6.14 31.95
C ASP A 43 -41.82 -6.86 30.58
N SER A 44 -40.82 -6.68 29.71
CA SER A 44 -40.63 -7.52 28.54
C SER A 44 -39.20 -8.07 28.49
N LEU A 45 -39.09 -9.31 28.02
CA LEU A 45 -37.91 -10.19 27.98
C LEU A 45 -36.57 -9.46 27.73
N PRO A 46 -35.43 -9.99 28.22
CA PRO A 46 -34.13 -9.30 28.15
C PRO A 46 -33.71 -9.07 26.70
N VAL A 47 -34.00 -7.86 26.21
CA VAL A 47 -33.56 -7.36 24.91
C VAL A 47 -32.05 -7.09 25.02
N PRO A 48 -31.21 -7.66 24.14
CA PRO A 48 -29.78 -7.39 24.15
C PRO A 48 -29.52 -5.90 23.89
N LEU A 49 -28.55 -5.32 24.61
CA LEU A 49 -28.17 -3.90 24.52
C LEU A 49 -27.87 -3.40 23.09
N SER A 50 -27.66 -4.33 22.13
CA SER A 50 -27.51 -4.06 20.70
C SER A 50 -28.78 -3.60 19.98
N GLN A 51 -29.96 -3.73 20.60
CA GLN A 51 -31.25 -3.35 20.02
C GLN A 51 -31.80 -2.03 20.58
N PHE A 52 -31.12 -1.41 21.56
CA PHE A 52 -31.41 -0.04 21.95
C PHE A 52 -30.97 0.88 20.81
N SER A 53 -31.95 1.25 19.98
CA SER A 53 -31.77 2.28 18.96
C SER A 53 -31.43 3.61 19.64
N HIS A 54 -30.39 4.30 19.17
CA HIS A 54 -30.02 5.65 19.61
C HIS A 54 -31.13 6.71 19.48
N ALA A 55 -32.29 6.35 18.91
CA ALA A 55 -33.42 7.24 18.73
C ALA A 55 -34.47 7.15 19.85
N ASP A 56 -34.55 6.05 20.60
CA ASP A 56 -35.64 5.85 21.55
C ASP A 56 -35.15 6.05 22.99
N HIS A 57 -35.56 7.19 23.54
CA HIS A 57 -35.69 7.44 24.98
C HIS A 57 -34.47 7.97 25.74
N VAL A 58 -33.85 9.06 25.26
CA VAL A 58 -33.15 10.03 26.14
C VAL A 58 -34.14 11.13 26.56
N SER A 59 -35.19 10.75 27.31
CA SER A 59 -36.10 11.73 27.94
C SER A 59 -36.20 11.61 29.46
N GLN A 60 -35.40 10.73 30.08
CA GLN A 60 -35.31 10.71 31.54
C GLN A 60 -34.00 11.32 31.98
N GLN A 61 -34.08 12.63 32.19
CA GLN A 61 -33.15 13.46 32.94
C GLN A 61 -32.96 12.85 34.35
N PRO A 62 -31.75 12.39 34.75
CA PRO A 62 -31.49 12.08 36.15
C PRO A 62 -31.35 13.41 36.89
N GLN A 63 -32.45 13.88 37.48
CA GLN A 63 -32.36 14.88 38.54
C GLN A 63 -31.72 14.21 39.75
N GLY A 64 -30.44 14.50 39.97
CA GLY A 64 -29.72 14.06 41.15
C GLY A 64 -28.35 13.52 40.82
N HIS A 65 -27.34 14.39 40.98
CA HIS A 65 -26.12 14.17 41.78
C HIS A 65 -24.93 14.95 41.19
N GLY A 66 -24.81 16.22 41.61
CA GLY A 66 -23.58 16.70 42.26
C GLY A 66 -22.28 16.88 41.49
N GLN A 67 -22.18 16.72 40.16
CA GLN A 67 -20.98 17.11 39.38
C GLN A 67 -21.38 17.67 37.99
N GLY A 68 -22.17 18.75 38.00
CA GLY A 68 -22.78 19.39 36.82
C GLY A 68 -21.86 20.36 36.11
N GLY A 69 -21.05 19.86 35.17
CA GLY A 69 -20.35 20.74 34.23
C GLY A 69 -19.80 20.01 33.02
N VAL A 70 -18.97 18.98 33.23
CA VAL A 70 -18.38 18.23 32.11
C VAL A 70 -19.37 17.19 31.56
N PHE A 71 -20.03 16.44 32.45
CA PHE A 71 -21.04 15.46 32.03
C PHE A 71 -22.25 16.14 31.39
N GLU A 72 -22.66 17.30 31.91
CA GLU A 72 -23.75 18.10 31.34
C GLU A 72 -23.38 18.66 29.96
N ARG A 73 -22.17 19.21 29.78
CA ARG A 73 -21.67 19.62 28.47
C ARG A 73 -21.53 18.46 27.51
N TYR A 74 -21.15 17.28 27.99
CA TYR A 74 -21.09 16.08 27.16
C TYR A 74 -22.48 15.65 26.69
N LEU A 75 -23.48 15.63 27.58
CA LEU A 75 -24.86 15.33 27.21
C LEU A 75 -25.43 16.38 26.24
N GLN A 76 -25.11 17.65 26.45
CA GLN A 76 -25.48 18.73 25.53
C GLN A 76 -24.82 18.53 24.15
N ALA A 77 -23.52 18.28 24.11
CA ALA A 77 -22.80 18.03 22.86
C ALA A 77 -23.29 16.77 22.14
N ALA A 78 -23.66 15.72 22.89
CA ALA A 78 -24.26 14.52 22.34
C ALA A 78 -25.65 14.81 21.73
N ALA A 79 -26.49 15.57 22.42
CA ALA A 79 -27.80 15.99 21.90
C ALA A 79 -27.67 16.88 20.66
N GLU A 80 -26.72 17.82 20.65
CA GLU A 80 -26.41 18.67 19.51
C GLU A 80 -25.89 17.85 18.32
N ASN A 81 -25.05 16.84 18.55
CA ASN A 81 -24.56 15.94 17.51
C ASN A 81 -25.69 15.10 16.91
N VAL A 82 -26.58 14.54 17.74
CA VAL A 82 -27.77 13.83 17.25
C VAL A 82 -28.65 14.75 16.40
N LYS A 83 -28.86 15.99 16.84
CA LYS A 83 -29.60 17.00 16.06
C LYS A 83 -28.91 17.34 14.73
N ALA A 84 -27.59 17.51 14.73
CA ALA A 84 -26.81 17.77 13.53
C ALA A 84 -26.85 16.59 12.54
N GLN A 85 -26.80 15.36 13.03
CA GLN A 85 -26.94 14.15 12.21
C GLN A 85 -28.33 14.03 11.60
N GLN A 86 -29.38 14.34 12.37
CA GLN A 86 -30.75 14.39 11.86
C GLN A 86 -30.86 15.45 10.75
N GLN A 87 -30.38 16.67 10.98
CA GLN A 87 -30.37 17.74 9.98
C GLN A 87 -29.60 17.35 8.72
N TYR A 88 -28.41 16.77 8.87
CA TYR A 88 -27.61 16.28 7.75
C TYR A 88 -28.35 15.18 6.97
N SER A 89 -28.99 14.25 7.67
CA SER A 89 -29.78 13.19 7.04
C SER A 89 -31.00 13.75 6.28
N SER A 90 -31.69 14.75 6.83
CA SER A 90 -32.80 15.43 6.17
C SER A 90 -32.35 16.23 4.94
N LEU A 91 -31.20 16.92 5.01
CA LEU A 91 -30.62 17.63 3.86
C LEU A 91 -30.17 16.65 2.77
N ARG A 92 -29.56 15.53 3.15
CA ARG A 92 -29.16 14.47 2.23
C ARG A 92 -30.36 13.82 1.54
N GLN A 93 -31.47 13.64 2.25
CA GLN A 93 -32.72 13.12 1.67
C GLN A 93 -33.47 14.16 0.82
N GLY A 94 -33.35 15.45 1.16
CA GLY A 94 -33.86 16.57 0.36
C GLY A 94 -33.09 16.76 -0.95
N PHE A 95 -31.84 16.28 -1.02
CA PHE A 95 -31.03 16.23 -2.24
C PHE A 95 -31.30 14.94 -3.03
N LYS A 96 -32.57 14.70 -3.41
CA LYS A 96 -32.87 13.84 -4.55
C LYS A 96 -32.76 14.70 -5.80
N PRO A 97 -31.93 14.35 -6.81
CA PRO A 97 -32.00 15.04 -8.09
C PRO A 97 -33.43 14.90 -8.61
N SER A 98 -34.12 16.02 -8.77
CA SER A 98 -35.48 16.06 -9.30
C SER A 98 -35.43 15.53 -10.73
N ASP A 99 -36.05 14.38 -10.98
CA ASP A 99 -36.40 13.91 -12.33
C ASP A 99 -37.42 14.87 -12.93
N GLY A 100 -36.93 15.96 -13.51
CA GLY A 100 -37.68 16.88 -14.34
C GLY A 100 -36.94 17.10 -15.65
N PRO A 101 -37.64 17.24 -16.79
CA PRO A 101 -36.99 17.50 -18.06
C PRO A 101 -36.20 18.83 -17.99
N PRO A 102 -35.00 18.89 -18.56
CA PRO A 102 -34.09 20.01 -18.36
C PRO A 102 -34.69 21.30 -18.95
N PRO A 103 -34.77 22.41 -18.18
CA PRO A 103 -35.01 23.72 -18.76
C PRO A 103 -33.80 24.08 -19.63
N ALA A 104 -34.07 24.65 -20.80
CA ALA A 104 -33.09 25.02 -21.81
C ALA A 104 -31.87 25.73 -21.19
N GLN A 105 -30.73 25.04 -21.23
CA GLN A 105 -29.45 25.57 -20.79
C GLN A 105 -29.06 26.73 -21.70
N GLN A 106 -29.12 27.94 -21.14
CA GLN A 106 -28.26 29.01 -21.59
C GLN A 106 -26.82 28.55 -21.36
N LYS A 107 -26.06 28.49 -22.45
CA LYS A 107 -24.63 28.20 -22.47
C LYS A 107 -23.91 29.24 -21.61
N SER A 108 -23.59 28.87 -20.37
CA SER A 108 -22.48 29.45 -19.63
C SER A 108 -21.54 28.28 -19.36
N ASP A 109 -20.43 28.29 -20.08
CA ASP A 109 -19.48 27.17 -20.22
C ASP A 109 -18.62 26.91 -18.97
N GLN A 110 -19.14 27.12 -17.76
CA GLN A 110 -18.40 26.81 -16.53
C GLN A 110 -19.33 26.19 -15.49
N ASN A 111 -19.02 24.95 -15.11
CA ASN A 111 -19.68 24.28 -14.00
C ASN A 111 -19.57 25.18 -12.75
N PRO A 112 -20.67 25.61 -12.12
CA PRO A 112 -20.63 26.51 -10.95
C PRO A 112 -19.84 25.90 -9.77
N LEU A 113 -19.74 24.56 -9.75
CA LEU A 113 -18.92 23.82 -8.80
C LEU A 113 -17.41 23.97 -9.07
N GLU A 114 -16.99 24.01 -10.34
CA GLU A 114 -15.60 24.26 -10.72
C GLU A 114 -15.20 25.72 -10.43
N GLU A 115 -16.11 26.66 -10.67
CA GLU A 115 -15.90 28.07 -10.29
C GLU A 115 -15.73 28.20 -8.77
N HIS A 116 -16.59 27.55 -7.98
CA HIS A 116 -16.45 27.57 -6.52
C HIS A 116 -15.15 26.90 -6.04
N LEU A 117 -14.74 25.78 -6.66
CA LEU A 117 -13.47 25.10 -6.34
C LEU A 117 -12.25 25.95 -6.68
N THR A 118 -12.26 26.64 -7.82
CA THR A 118 -11.18 27.55 -8.22
C THR A 118 -11.10 28.75 -7.30
N GLN A 119 -12.24 29.35 -6.93
CA GLN A 119 -12.30 30.42 -5.93
C GLN A 119 -11.78 29.96 -4.55
N ALA A 120 -12.16 28.77 -4.09
CA ALA A 120 -11.67 28.21 -2.82
C ALA A 120 -10.15 27.95 -2.85
N LYS A 121 -9.63 27.41 -3.97
CA LYS A 121 -8.18 27.23 -4.17
C LYS A 121 -7.45 28.58 -4.17
N LEU A 122 -8.04 29.60 -4.79
CA LEU A 122 -7.46 30.95 -4.83
C LEU A 122 -7.39 31.57 -3.43
N ARG A 123 -8.47 31.47 -2.65
CA ARG A 123 -8.51 31.94 -1.24
C ARG A 123 -7.42 31.27 -0.40
N LYS A 124 -7.27 29.95 -0.52
CA LYS A 124 -6.20 29.20 0.20
C LYS A 124 -4.79 29.66 -0.19
N LYS A 125 -4.57 29.98 -1.48
CA LYS A 125 -3.28 30.54 -1.94
C LYS A 125 -3.06 31.94 -1.36
N GLN A 126 -4.09 32.77 -1.34
CA GLN A 126 -4.03 34.12 -0.76
C GLN A 126 -3.71 34.07 0.74
N GLU A 127 -4.34 33.18 1.49
CA GLU A 127 -4.04 32.98 2.92
C GLU A 127 -2.58 32.57 3.15
N ARG A 128 -2.07 31.62 2.34
CA ARG A 128 -0.65 31.22 2.40
C ARG A 128 0.30 32.39 2.11
N LEU A 129 0.00 33.19 1.09
CA LEU A 129 0.80 34.37 0.77
C LEU A 129 0.75 35.41 1.88
N GLN A 130 -0.41 35.66 2.49
CA GLN A 130 -0.52 36.55 3.65
C GLN A 130 0.29 36.05 4.84
N ILE A 131 0.30 34.74 5.09
CA ILE A 131 1.12 34.14 6.14
C ILE A 131 2.61 34.36 5.84
N LEU A 132 3.07 34.06 4.62
CA LEU A 132 4.46 34.31 4.22
C LEU A 132 4.82 35.79 4.34
N GLN A 133 3.96 36.69 3.87
CA GLN A 133 4.16 38.13 3.99
C GLN A 133 4.26 38.58 5.46
N ARG A 134 3.46 38.01 6.36
CA ARG A 134 3.59 38.27 7.82
C ARG A 134 4.92 37.77 8.37
N TYR A 135 5.41 36.61 7.92
CA TYR A 135 6.73 36.11 8.33
C TYR A 135 7.86 36.95 7.75
N PHE A 136 7.78 37.38 6.49
CA PHE A 136 8.75 38.30 5.91
C PHE A 136 8.73 39.66 6.60
N ALA A 137 7.56 40.19 6.95
CA ALA A 137 7.44 41.42 7.74
C ALA A 137 8.09 41.26 9.13
N ARG A 138 7.84 40.13 9.80
CA ARG A 138 8.47 39.80 11.08
C ARG A 138 10.00 39.64 10.94
N LEU A 139 10.47 39.01 9.86
CA LEU A 139 11.90 38.87 9.58
C LEU A 139 12.55 40.22 9.24
N SER A 140 11.87 41.09 8.50
CA SER A 140 12.37 42.46 8.24
C SER A 140 12.39 43.31 9.50
N ASP A 141 11.41 43.15 10.40
CA ASP A 141 11.39 43.81 11.71
C ASP A 141 12.56 43.31 12.59
N HIS A 142 12.94 42.04 12.48
CA HIS A 142 14.12 41.47 13.15
C HIS A 142 15.46 41.85 12.48
N SER A 143 15.48 42.06 11.16
CA SER A 143 16.68 42.51 10.42
C SER A 143 17.07 43.96 10.75
N ASN A 144 16.09 44.79 11.13
CA ASN A 144 16.33 46.16 11.59
C ASN A 144 16.76 46.25 13.07
N SER A 145 16.86 45.12 13.78
CA SER A 145 17.41 45.07 15.14
C SER A 145 18.94 44.96 15.06
N PRO A 146 19.72 45.81 15.75
CA PRO A 146 21.18 45.86 15.65
C PRO A 146 21.92 44.63 16.22
N GLN A 147 21.22 43.55 16.58
CA GLN A 147 21.79 42.28 17.02
C GLN A 147 21.82 41.18 15.94
N ALA A 148 21.30 41.45 14.72
CA ALA A 148 21.26 40.47 13.63
C ALA A 148 22.62 40.25 12.91
N GLY A 149 23.72 40.79 13.45
CA GLY A 149 25.07 40.60 12.92
C GLY A 149 25.77 39.34 13.41
N ASP A 150 25.21 38.61 14.39
CA ASP A 150 25.88 37.49 15.04
C ASP A 150 25.15 36.17 14.78
N LEU A 151 25.24 35.70 13.53
CA LEU A 151 24.76 34.39 13.11
C LEU A 151 25.45 33.25 13.89
N GLU A 152 26.63 33.48 14.48
CA GLU A 152 27.32 32.49 15.31
C GLU A 152 26.57 32.19 16.62
N VAL A 153 25.83 33.14 17.20
CA VAL A 153 25.10 32.93 18.45
C VAL A 153 23.87 32.03 18.25
N VAL A 154 23.27 32.02 17.06
CA VAL A 154 22.13 31.15 16.74
C VAL A 154 22.56 29.70 16.49
N PHE A 155 23.80 29.48 16.05
CA PHE A 155 24.35 28.13 15.82
C PHE A 155 25.04 27.52 17.06
N GLN A 156 25.21 28.27 18.16
CA GLN A 156 25.79 27.74 19.40
C GLN A 156 24.87 26.74 20.13
N ASP A 157 23.55 26.85 19.94
CA ASP A 157 22.57 25.94 20.57
C ASP A 157 22.24 24.71 19.69
N GLY A 158 22.90 24.55 18.54
CA GLY A 158 22.77 23.39 17.66
C GLY A 158 23.74 22.28 18.02
N HIS A 159 23.22 21.07 18.27
CA HIS A 159 24.05 19.87 18.44
C HIS A 159 25.07 19.72 17.29
N ALA A 160 26.33 19.44 17.65
CA ALA A 160 27.43 19.25 16.70
C ALA A 160 27.03 18.25 15.60
N LEU A 161 27.09 18.71 14.34
CA LEU A 161 26.83 17.85 13.19
C LEU A 161 27.83 16.68 13.17
N PRO A 162 27.40 15.47 12.80
CA PRO A 162 28.29 14.32 12.72
C PRO A 162 29.39 14.56 11.67
N ASP A 163 30.63 14.30 12.08
CA ASP A 163 31.83 14.45 11.24
C ASP A 163 31.72 13.58 9.98
N VAL A 164 31.88 14.20 8.81
CA VAL A 164 31.67 13.53 7.53
C VAL A 164 32.81 12.53 7.29
N PRO A 165 32.52 11.30 6.84
CA PRO A 165 33.56 10.29 6.65
C PRO A 165 34.63 10.74 5.64
N LYS A 166 35.90 10.71 6.08
CA LYS A 166 37.10 11.07 5.28
C LYS A 166 37.24 10.28 3.97
N ALA A 167 36.51 9.18 3.81
CA ALA A 167 36.41 8.43 2.55
C ALA A 167 35.78 9.25 1.41
N VAL A 168 34.85 10.16 1.73
CA VAL A 168 34.20 11.04 0.75
C VAL A 168 35.14 12.19 0.35
N LEU A 169 35.97 12.69 1.27
CA LEU A 169 36.94 13.74 0.96
C LEU A 169 38.12 13.22 0.12
N ASN A 170 38.55 11.98 0.35
CA ASN A 170 39.63 11.37 -0.42
C ASN A 170 39.21 11.00 -1.85
N SER A 171 37.91 10.72 -2.11
CA SER A 171 37.44 10.48 -3.48
C SER A 171 37.46 11.74 -4.35
N PHE A 172 37.37 12.94 -3.76
CA PHE A 172 37.50 14.21 -4.49
C PHE A 172 38.97 14.61 -4.70
N ALA A 173 39.87 14.28 -3.78
CA ALA A 173 41.29 14.58 -3.91
C ALA A 173 42.01 13.71 -4.96
N SER A 174 41.55 12.47 -5.18
CA SER A 174 42.11 11.57 -6.21
C SER A 174 41.70 11.92 -7.65
N ALA A 175 40.75 12.84 -7.85
CA ALA A 175 40.30 13.25 -9.18
C ALA A 175 41.07 14.46 -9.76
N ALA A 176 41.87 15.15 -8.94
CA ALA A 176 42.48 16.44 -9.30
C ALA A 176 43.95 16.37 -9.75
N SER A 177 44.57 15.19 -9.70
CA SER A 177 45.95 14.97 -10.11
C SER A 177 45.96 13.66 -10.85
N GLU A 178 46.03 13.65 -12.19
CA GLU A 178 46.50 12.55 -13.05
C GLU A 178 46.12 12.82 -14.52
N GLU A 179 47.05 13.31 -15.34
CA GLU A 179 46.89 13.32 -16.81
C GLU A 179 48.02 12.58 -17.54
N LYS A 180 48.98 11.97 -16.83
CA LYS A 180 50.06 11.17 -17.44
C LYS A 180 50.25 9.75 -16.85
N SER A 181 49.47 9.36 -15.84
CA SER A 181 49.34 7.97 -15.37
C SER A 181 47.96 7.36 -15.69
N ASP A 182 47.19 8.03 -16.55
CA ASP A 182 45.80 7.66 -16.82
C ASP A 182 45.70 6.26 -17.49
N LEU A 183 46.73 5.79 -18.19
CA LEU A 183 46.74 4.41 -18.72
C LEU A 183 46.78 3.34 -17.62
N THR A 184 47.57 3.54 -16.56
CA THR A 184 47.59 2.64 -15.40
C THR A 184 46.35 2.82 -14.53
N GLY A 185 45.83 4.05 -14.42
CA GLY A 185 44.55 4.34 -13.76
C GLY A 185 43.36 3.67 -14.46
N VAL A 186 43.31 3.71 -15.80
CA VAL A 186 42.33 3.01 -16.62
C VAL A 186 42.52 1.49 -16.52
N LEU A 187 43.76 0.98 -16.50
CA LEU A 187 44.01 -0.45 -16.28
C LEU A 187 43.49 -0.91 -14.91
N ASP A 188 43.75 -0.15 -13.84
CA ASP A 188 43.27 -0.46 -12.49
C ASP A 188 41.74 -0.31 -12.36
N GLN A 189 41.14 0.61 -13.11
CA GLN A 189 39.68 0.72 -13.22
C GLN A 189 39.11 -0.48 -13.97
N MET A 190 39.70 -0.90 -15.09
CA MET A 190 39.29 -2.10 -15.82
C MET A 190 39.49 -3.35 -14.98
N GLU A 191 40.59 -3.49 -14.25
CA GLU A 191 40.83 -4.60 -13.33
C GLU A 191 39.78 -4.62 -12.23
N ARG A 192 39.47 -3.47 -11.60
CA ARG A 192 38.39 -3.37 -10.62
C ARG A 192 37.02 -3.71 -11.20
N VAL A 193 36.72 -3.27 -12.41
CA VAL A 193 35.45 -3.59 -13.09
C VAL A 193 35.41 -5.08 -13.41
N VAL A 194 36.49 -5.67 -13.92
CA VAL A 194 36.59 -7.12 -14.21
C VAL A 194 36.46 -7.95 -12.94
N LEU A 195 37.06 -7.53 -11.83
CA LEU A 195 36.91 -8.22 -10.55
C LEU A 195 35.48 -8.11 -10.02
N ARG A 196 34.86 -6.93 -10.12
CA ARG A 196 33.44 -6.73 -9.75
C ARG A 196 32.51 -7.57 -10.60
N THR A 197 32.68 -7.59 -11.92
CA THR A 197 31.85 -8.39 -12.83
C THR A 197 32.05 -9.88 -12.59
N LYS A 198 33.28 -10.34 -12.34
CA LYS A 198 33.54 -11.74 -11.94
C LYS A 198 32.86 -12.13 -10.62
N LEU A 199 32.85 -11.22 -9.64
CA LEU A 199 32.16 -11.46 -8.36
C LEU A 199 30.64 -11.48 -8.54
N VAL A 200 30.08 -10.57 -9.35
CA VAL A 200 28.65 -10.56 -9.69
C VAL A 200 28.27 -11.84 -10.45
N LEU A 201 29.07 -12.24 -11.44
CA LEU A 201 28.86 -13.48 -12.19
C LEU A 201 28.86 -14.70 -11.27
N ARG A 202 29.84 -14.83 -10.37
CA ARG A 202 29.86 -15.93 -9.39
C ARG A 202 28.63 -15.94 -8.48
N ARG A 203 28.17 -14.76 -8.07
CA ARG A 203 26.96 -14.64 -7.25
C ARG A 203 25.72 -15.04 -8.04
N GLU A 204 25.62 -14.63 -9.30
CA GLU A 204 24.53 -15.03 -10.20
C GLU A 204 24.55 -16.52 -10.49
N GLU A 205 25.73 -17.10 -10.74
CA GLU A 205 25.91 -18.55 -10.90
C GLU A 205 25.48 -19.32 -9.65
N GLN A 206 25.83 -18.84 -8.45
CA GLN A 206 25.36 -19.43 -7.19
C GLN A 206 23.83 -19.31 -7.06
N LEU A 207 23.26 -18.15 -7.35
CA LEU A 207 21.81 -17.96 -7.31
C LEU A 207 21.08 -18.84 -8.35
N LEU A 208 21.67 -19.05 -9.52
CA LEU A 208 21.16 -19.96 -10.54
C LEU A 208 21.26 -21.42 -10.09
N GLN A 209 22.36 -21.82 -9.45
CA GLN A 209 22.49 -23.15 -8.86
C GLN A 209 21.44 -23.36 -7.77
N ASP A 210 21.31 -22.42 -6.82
CA ASP A 210 20.28 -22.50 -5.78
C ASP A 210 18.86 -22.54 -6.36
N ALA A 211 18.60 -21.78 -7.43
CA ALA A 211 17.31 -21.80 -8.11
C ALA A 211 17.05 -23.13 -8.81
N ARG A 212 18.06 -23.71 -9.46
CA ARG A 212 17.99 -25.05 -10.06
C ARG A 212 17.77 -26.12 -9.00
N GLU A 213 18.51 -26.07 -7.89
CA GLU A 213 18.32 -26.99 -6.77
C GLU A 213 16.91 -26.88 -6.21
N ARG A 214 16.39 -25.66 -5.99
CA ARG A 214 15.00 -25.45 -5.56
C ARG A 214 13.99 -25.99 -6.58
N ALA A 215 14.23 -25.81 -7.88
CA ALA A 215 13.37 -26.34 -8.93
C ALA A 215 13.41 -27.87 -9.00
N GLU A 216 14.57 -28.49 -8.83
CA GLU A 216 14.72 -29.94 -8.76
C GLU A 216 14.06 -30.52 -7.50
N HIS A 217 14.20 -29.85 -6.35
CA HIS A 217 13.50 -30.24 -5.12
C HIS A 217 11.99 -30.09 -5.28
N ALA A 218 11.53 -28.98 -5.85
CA ALA A 218 10.13 -28.77 -6.19
C ALA A 218 9.63 -29.90 -7.09
N ALA A 219 10.34 -30.21 -8.19
CA ALA A 219 10.00 -31.29 -9.11
C ALA A 219 9.93 -32.67 -8.45
N ARG A 220 10.79 -32.96 -7.46
CA ARG A 220 10.76 -34.19 -6.66
C ARG A 220 9.62 -34.23 -5.63
N THR A 221 9.12 -33.08 -5.20
CA THR A 221 8.02 -32.95 -4.23
C THR A 221 6.64 -32.75 -4.85
N ILE A 222 6.54 -32.57 -6.18
CA ILE A 222 5.25 -32.50 -6.87
C ILE A 222 4.58 -33.87 -6.73
N THR A 223 3.51 -33.91 -5.95
CA THR A 223 2.60 -35.05 -5.83
C THR A 223 1.94 -35.33 -7.18
N ASP A 224 1.75 -36.61 -7.54
CA ASP A 224 1.11 -37.01 -8.80
C ASP A 224 -0.26 -36.35 -9.02
N GLU A 225 -0.99 -36.04 -7.95
CA GLU A 225 -2.25 -35.29 -7.98
C GLU A 225 -2.10 -33.86 -8.53
N ALA A 226 -1.06 -33.14 -8.11
CA ALA A 226 -0.76 -31.80 -8.61
C ALA A 226 -0.30 -31.83 -10.08
N ARG A 227 0.41 -32.89 -10.50
CA ARG A 227 0.78 -33.11 -11.90
C ARG A 227 -0.46 -33.39 -12.76
N LEU A 228 -1.39 -34.21 -12.29
CA LEU A 228 -2.67 -34.47 -12.95
C LEU A 228 -3.53 -33.21 -13.02
N GLN A 229 -3.58 -32.40 -11.96
CA GLN A 229 -4.28 -31.13 -11.95
C GLN A 229 -3.66 -30.14 -12.94
N GLY A 230 -2.33 -30.06 -13.01
CA GLY A 230 -1.62 -29.24 -14.00
C GLY A 230 -1.91 -29.69 -15.43
N LEU A 231 -1.87 -30.99 -15.71
CA LEU A 231 -2.23 -31.54 -17.03
C LEU A 231 -3.71 -31.32 -17.39
N ASN A 232 -4.60 -31.38 -16.41
CA ASN A 232 -6.01 -31.08 -16.61
C ASN A 232 -6.20 -29.59 -16.90
N GLN A 233 -5.48 -28.71 -16.21
CA GLN A 233 -5.47 -27.28 -16.47
C GLN A 233 -4.94 -26.97 -17.88
N THR A 234 -3.80 -27.54 -18.28
CA THR A 234 -3.27 -27.34 -19.65
C THR A 234 -4.20 -27.92 -20.69
N ARG A 235 -4.85 -29.07 -20.42
CA ARG A 235 -5.88 -29.64 -21.30
C ARG A 235 -7.06 -28.67 -21.44
N ASN A 236 -7.56 -28.11 -20.35
CA ASN A 236 -8.69 -27.19 -20.37
C ASN A 236 -8.34 -25.88 -21.08
N GLU A 237 -7.11 -25.39 -20.93
CA GLU A 237 -6.62 -24.22 -21.66
C GLU A 237 -6.46 -24.51 -23.16
N LEU A 238 -6.00 -25.70 -23.54
CA LEU A 238 -5.93 -26.12 -24.94
C LEU A 238 -7.32 -26.30 -25.55
N ILE A 239 -8.27 -26.87 -24.79
CA ILE A 239 -9.68 -26.97 -25.20
C ILE A 239 -10.26 -25.58 -25.37
N ALA A 240 -10.07 -24.69 -24.39
CA ALA A 240 -10.54 -23.30 -24.48
C ALA A 240 -9.90 -22.58 -25.68
N TRP A 241 -8.61 -22.77 -25.92
CA TRP A 241 -7.93 -22.20 -27.09
C TRP A 241 -8.50 -22.75 -28.41
N ILE A 242 -8.68 -24.07 -28.51
CA ILE A 242 -9.31 -24.70 -29.68
C ILE A 242 -10.75 -24.22 -29.84
N GLU A 243 -11.52 -24.09 -28.77
CA GLU A 243 -12.89 -23.58 -28.79
C GLU A 243 -12.93 -22.12 -29.21
N THR A 244 -11.98 -21.29 -28.78
CA THR A 244 -11.86 -19.90 -29.24
C THR A 244 -11.43 -19.82 -30.70
N GLU A 245 -10.51 -20.67 -31.16
CA GLU A 245 -10.11 -20.74 -32.57
C GLU A 245 -11.23 -21.28 -33.47
N LEU A 246 -11.98 -22.29 -33.01
CA LEU A 246 -13.16 -22.79 -33.71
C LEU A 246 -14.31 -21.78 -33.69
N GLY A 247 -14.49 -21.04 -32.60
CA GLY A 247 -15.45 -19.95 -32.51
C GLY A 247 -15.11 -18.80 -33.46
N ASN A 248 -13.81 -18.48 -33.61
CA ASN A 248 -13.32 -17.51 -34.57
C ASN A 248 -13.46 -18.02 -36.02
N ALA A 249 -13.27 -19.31 -36.27
CA ALA A 249 -13.44 -19.93 -37.59
C ALA A 249 -14.92 -20.13 -38.01
N SER A 250 -15.84 -20.21 -37.05
CA SER A 250 -17.28 -20.33 -37.28
C SER A 250 -18.00 -18.98 -37.36
N GLY A 251 -17.29 -17.87 -37.13
CA GLY A 251 -17.86 -16.55 -36.88
C GLY A 251 -17.35 -15.48 -37.83
N ASP A 252 -17.26 -15.76 -39.13
CA ASP A 252 -17.36 -14.72 -40.16
C ASP A 252 -17.70 -15.37 -41.52
N CYS A 253 -18.98 -15.42 -41.85
CA CYS A 253 -19.45 -15.77 -43.18
C CYS A 253 -20.37 -14.66 -43.68
N ASP A 254 -19.86 -13.43 -43.73
CA ASP A 254 -20.28 -12.47 -44.76
C ASP A 254 -19.09 -12.19 -45.68
N ASP A 255 -19.26 -12.67 -46.91
CA ASP A 255 -18.61 -12.27 -48.16
C ASP A 255 -17.20 -12.80 -48.53
N ASP A 256 -17.26 -13.65 -49.56
CA ASP A 256 -16.34 -13.86 -50.68
C ASP A 256 -15.12 -14.80 -50.56
N GLY A 257 -14.98 -15.66 -51.60
CA GLY A 257 -13.70 -16.29 -51.93
C GLY A 257 -13.54 -17.80 -51.68
N THR A 258 -14.25 -18.62 -52.47
CA THR A 258 -13.79 -19.89 -53.09
C THR A 258 -12.69 -20.71 -52.38
N GLY A 259 -13.05 -21.88 -51.83
CA GLY A 259 -12.08 -22.86 -51.33
C GLY A 259 -12.66 -24.25 -51.10
N THR A 260 -12.90 -24.99 -52.18
CA THR A 260 -13.24 -26.43 -52.17
C THR A 260 -12.16 -27.26 -51.48
N VAL A 261 -12.49 -27.97 -50.38
CA VAL A 261 -11.93 -29.30 -50.09
C VAL A 261 -13.01 -30.19 -49.49
N SER A 262 -13.27 -31.29 -50.20
CA SER A 262 -14.24 -32.33 -49.93
C SER A 262 -13.96 -33.14 -48.65
N GLN A 263 -15.01 -33.47 -47.88
CA GLN A 263 -15.15 -34.76 -47.19
C GLN A 263 -16.62 -35.03 -46.80
N PRO A 264 -17.38 -35.86 -47.55
CA PRO A 264 -18.78 -36.17 -47.24
C PRO A 264 -18.99 -37.44 -46.38
N GLU A 265 -17.94 -38.04 -45.81
CA GLU A 265 -18.05 -39.38 -45.17
C GLU A 265 -18.21 -39.36 -43.63
N GLN A 266 -17.91 -38.26 -42.93
CA GLN A 266 -18.10 -38.19 -41.47
C GLN A 266 -19.53 -37.78 -41.07
N ASP A 267 -20.19 -36.94 -41.86
CA ASP A 267 -21.53 -36.44 -41.54
C ASP A 267 -22.60 -37.54 -41.59
N THR A 268 -22.42 -38.55 -42.46
CA THR A 268 -23.35 -39.69 -42.55
C THR A 268 -23.27 -40.61 -41.33
N ASN A 269 -22.06 -40.81 -40.78
CA ASN A 269 -21.84 -41.59 -39.56
C ASN A 269 -22.39 -40.89 -38.32
N ILE A 270 -22.25 -39.56 -38.24
CA ILE A 270 -22.83 -38.76 -37.14
C ILE A 270 -24.35 -38.76 -37.21
N CYS A 271 -24.94 -38.61 -38.41
CA CYS A 271 -26.39 -38.69 -38.58
C CYS A 271 -26.95 -40.07 -38.17
N GLN A 272 -26.28 -41.16 -38.56
CA GLN A 272 -26.67 -42.52 -38.15
C GLN A 272 -26.60 -42.70 -36.62
N HIS A 273 -25.53 -42.22 -35.98
CA HIS A 273 -25.43 -42.27 -34.52
C HIS A 273 -26.49 -41.43 -33.81
N LEU A 274 -26.87 -40.27 -34.35
CA LEU A 274 -27.95 -39.45 -33.80
C LEU A 274 -29.31 -40.13 -33.95
N ASP A 275 -29.56 -40.83 -35.05
CA ASP A 275 -30.79 -41.58 -35.24
C ASP A 275 -30.87 -42.82 -34.33
N ASP A 276 -29.75 -43.53 -34.13
CA ASP A 276 -29.64 -44.60 -33.13
C ASP A 276 -29.93 -44.10 -31.69
N ILE A 277 -29.45 -42.90 -31.35
CA ILE A 277 -29.69 -42.29 -30.04
C ILE A 277 -31.17 -41.92 -29.88
N LYS A 278 -31.79 -41.34 -30.92
CA LYS A 278 -33.23 -41.02 -30.91
C LYS A 278 -34.07 -42.28 -30.76
N GLU A 279 -33.72 -43.37 -31.44
CA GLU A 279 -34.43 -44.64 -31.33
C GLU A 279 -34.33 -45.22 -29.91
N LYS A 280 -33.10 -45.28 -29.35
CA LYS A 280 -32.88 -45.74 -27.97
C LYS A 280 -33.61 -44.87 -26.94
N TYR A 281 -33.64 -43.56 -27.15
CA TYR A 281 -34.36 -42.65 -26.27
C TYR A 281 -35.89 -42.80 -26.41
N GLY A 282 -36.38 -43.10 -27.60
CA GLY A 282 -37.78 -43.47 -27.85
C GLY A 282 -38.18 -44.73 -27.08
N GLN A 283 -37.39 -45.80 -27.21
CA GLN A 283 -37.60 -47.06 -26.48
C GLN A 283 -37.57 -46.85 -24.95
N TYR A 284 -36.64 -46.03 -24.45
CA TYR A 284 -36.58 -45.65 -23.04
C TYR A 284 -37.85 -44.93 -22.57
N LEU A 285 -38.36 -43.98 -23.35
CA LEU A 285 -39.59 -43.26 -23.02
C LEU A 285 -40.82 -44.17 -23.05
N GLU A 286 -40.89 -45.11 -23.99
CA GLU A 286 -41.97 -46.11 -24.03
C GLU A 286 -41.93 -47.02 -22.80
N MET A 287 -40.76 -47.57 -22.45
CA MET A 287 -40.59 -48.39 -21.25
C MET A 287 -40.91 -47.61 -19.98
N ARG A 288 -40.58 -46.32 -19.92
CA ARG A 288 -40.96 -45.46 -18.78
C ARG A 288 -42.47 -45.21 -18.74
N LYS A 289 -43.11 -45.02 -19.88
CA LYS A 289 -44.58 -44.87 -19.97
C LYS A 289 -45.30 -46.16 -19.57
N THR A 290 -44.79 -47.32 -19.96
CA THR A 290 -45.37 -48.62 -19.54
C THR A 290 -45.15 -48.88 -18.06
N LEU A 291 -43.99 -48.51 -17.50
CA LEU A 291 -43.77 -48.55 -16.05
C LEU A 291 -44.71 -47.61 -15.30
N LEU A 292 -44.91 -46.39 -15.79
CA LEU A 292 -45.84 -45.44 -15.19
C LEU A 292 -47.29 -45.88 -15.32
N SER A 293 -47.69 -46.54 -16.42
CA SER A 293 -49.03 -47.12 -16.54
C SER A 293 -49.23 -48.33 -15.63
N LEU A 294 -48.23 -49.19 -15.47
CA LEU A 294 -48.27 -50.28 -14.50
C LEU A 294 -48.35 -49.76 -13.06
N LEU A 295 -47.63 -48.67 -12.75
CA LEU A 295 -47.69 -48.02 -11.45
C LEU A 295 -49.05 -47.34 -11.20
N SER A 296 -49.65 -46.74 -12.23
CA SER A 296 -50.98 -46.12 -12.11
C SER A 296 -52.10 -47.15 -12.00
N HIS A 297 -51.96 -48.34 -12.61
CA HIS A 297 -52.89 -49.46 -12.43
C HIS A 297 -52.74 -50.16 -11.07
N THR A 298 -51.56 -50.13 -10.44
CA THR A 298 -51.34 -50.67 -9.09
C THR A 298 -51.69 -49.69 -7.97
N THR A 299 -51.91 -48.41 -8.29
CA THR A 299 -52.29 -47.37 -7.33
C THR A 299 -53.64 -46.73 -7.69
N ALA A 300 -54.67 -47.57 -7.84
CA ALA A 300 -56.04 -47.07 -7.73
C ALA A 300 -56.32 -46.66 -6.26
N PRO A 301 -56.77 -45.42 -5.98
CA PRO A 301 -56.88 -44.90 -4.63
C PRO A 301 -58.04 -45.53 -3.86
N ALA A 302 -57.72 -46.44 -2.93
CA ALA A 302 -58.66 -46.86 -1.90
C ALA A 302 -58.89 -45.70 -0.92
N LYS A 303 -60.14 -45.28 -0.81
CA LYS A 303 -60.65 -44.23 0.08
C LYS A 303 -60.19 -44.46 1.53
N PRO A 304 -59.80 -43.41 2.30
CA PRO A 304 -59.46 -43.56 3.71
C PRO A 304 -60.74 -43.72 4.52
N ASN A 305 -61.09 -44.96 4.88
CA ASN A 305 -62.09 -45.24 5.89
C ASN A 305 -61.35 -45.51 7.20
N LEU A 306 -61.46 -44.58 8.16
CA LEU A 306 -61.05 -44.78 9.55
C LEU A 306 -61.84 -45.95 10.16
N PRO A 307 -61.19 -46.84 10.93
CA PRO A 307 -61.84 -47.57 12.00
C PRO A 307 -61.32 -47.16 13.40
N PRO A 308 -62.18 -47.18 14.43
CA PRO A 308 -61.86 -46.76 15.80
C PRO A 308 -61.07 -47.83 16.59
N PRO A 309 -60.44 -47.46 17.73
CA PRO A 309 -59.57 -48.35 18.48
C PRO A 309 -60.38 -49.36 19.28
N SER A 310 -60.07 -50.65 19.16
CA SER A 310 -60.52 -51.67 20.10
C SER A 310 -59.44 -52.70 20.33
N GLN A 311 -59.03 -52.75 21.60
CA GLN A 311 -58.66 -53.95 22.37
C GLN A 311 -57.47 -54.75 21.84
N VAL A 312 -56.30 -54.50 22.44
CA VAL A 312 -55.22 -55.49 22.49
C VAL A 312 -55.36 -56.26 23.79
N SER A 313 -55.74 -57.52 23.66
CA SER A 313 -55.82 -58.50 24.73
C SER A 313 -54.44 -58.84 25.28
N THR A 314 -54.37 -58.91 26.60
CA THR A 314 -53.31 -59.53 27.40
C THR A 314 -53.11 -61.00 27.00
N MET A 315 -51.87 -61.37 26.69
CA MET A 315 -51.33 -62.73 26.82
C MET A 315 -49.90 -62.61 27.35
N GLU A 316 -49.81 -62.92 28.64
CA GLU A 316 -48.76 -63.56 29.45
C GLU A 316 -47.25 -63.42 29.11
N ASP A 317 -46.57 -63.09 30.21
CA ASP A 317 -45.16 -63.03 30.55
C ASP A 317 -44.37 -64.29 30.17
N GLU A 318 -43.33 -64.12 29.36
CA GLU A 318 -42.13 -64.98 29.38
C GLU A 318 -40.95 -64.09 29.78
N THR A 319 -40.41 -64.38 30.95
CA THR A 319 -39.41 -63.59 31.67
C THR A 319 -38.09 -63.48 30.91
N SER A 320 -37.97 -62.48 30.04
CA SER A 320 -36.66 -61.96 29.63
C SER A 320 -36.25 -60.88 30.62
N LYS A 321 -35.18 -61.14 31.38
CA LYS A 321 -34.55 -60.13 32.24
C LYS A 321 -34.27 -58.87 31.40
N PRO A 322 -34.46 -57.66 31.97
CA PRO A 322 -34.53 -56.43 31.19
C PRO A 322 -33.18 -56.12 30.53
N LEU A 323 -33.04 -56.44 29.24
CA LEU A 323 -31.94 -55.98 28.38
C LEU A 323 -31.86 -54.43 28.37
N THR A 324 -32.94 -53.76 28.75
CA THR A 324 -33.01 -52.32 28.99
C THR A 324 -31.99 -51.83 30.01
N HIS A 325 -31.69 -52.56 31.09
CA HIS A 325 -30.70 -52.11 32.09
C HIS A 325 -29.25 -52.16 31.59
N GLN A 326 -28.92 -53.02 30.61
CA GLN A 326 -27.59 -53.06 30.01
C GLN A 326 -27.39 -51.99 28.93
N MET A 327 -28.47 -51.52 28.27
CA MET A 327 -28.40 -50.50 27.22
C MET A 327 -28.51 -49.06 27.73
N VAL A 328 -29.13 -48.83 28.90
CA VAL A 328 -29.26 -47.51 29.54
C VAL A 328 -27.93 -46.73 29.66
N PRO A 329 -26.80 -47.30 30.12
CA PRO A 329 -25.54 -46.55 30.18
C PRO A 329 -24.98 -46.15 28.79
N TYR A 330 -25.29 -46.92 27.75
CA TYR A 330 -24.92 -46.57 26.37
C TYR A 330 -25.80 -45.47 25.79
N LEU A 331 -27.08 -45.39 26.20
CA LEU A 331 -27.97 -44.30 25.82
C LEU A 331 -27.62 -42.99 26.53
N GLU A 332 -27.22 -43.05 27.81
CA GLU A 332 -26.72 -41.89 28.55
C GLU A 332 -25.44 -41.34 27.94
N SER A 333 -24.47 -42.20 27.62
CA SER A 333 -23.23 -41.78 26.94
C SER A 333 -23.48 -41.23 25.53
N LEU A 334 -24.43 -41.78 24.77
CA LEU A 334 -24.83 -41.24 23.47
C LEU A 334 -25.51 -39.87 23.59
N LEU A 335 -26.37 -39.67 24.60
CA LEU A 335 -26.99 -38.38 24.89
C LEU A 335 -25.95 -37.34 25.31
N GLU A 336 -24.95 -37.71 26.12
CA GLU A 336 -23.84 -36.84 26.46
C GLU A 336 -23.01 -36.45 25.23
N LEU A 337 -22.73 -37.41 24.35
CA LEU A 337 -21.98 -37.18 23.11
C LEU A 337 -22.76 -36.28 22.15
N SER A 338 -24.08 -36.46 22.05
CA SER A 338 -24.99 -35.56 21.32
C SER A 338 -24.97 -34.15 21.88
N ARG A 339 -25.01 -33.98 23.21
CA ARG A 339 -24.90 -32.67 23.87
C ARG A 339 -23.55 -32.01 23.58
N LYS A 340 -22.44 -32.76 23.66
CA LYS A 340 -21.08 -32.28 23.31
C LYS A 340 -21.00 -31.86 21.85
N GLN A 341 -21.54 -32.66 20.93
CA GLN A 341 -21.59 -32.33 19.50
C GLN A 341 -22.39 -31.05 19.25
N LYS A 342 -23.56 -30.90 19.89
CA LYS A 342 -24.36 -29.67 19.79
C LYS A 342 -23.59 -28.45 20.30
N GLY A 343 -22.91 -28.58 21.44
CA GLY A 343 -22.02 -27.54 21.97
C GLY A 343 -20.89 -27.19 20.99
N MET A 344 -20.23 -28.19 20.41
CA MET A 344 -19.16 -27.99 19.42
C MET A 344 -19.66 -27.31 18.14
N ILE A 345 -20.84 -27.68 17.64
CA ILE A 345 -21.47 -27.01 16.50
C ILE A 345 -21.77 -25.54 16.84
N GLN A 346 -22.29 -25.26 18.03
CA GLN A 346 -22.55 -23.90 18.48
C GLN A 346 -21.25 -23.09 18.57
N HIS A 347 -20.19 -23.63 19.18
CA HIS A 347 -18.88 -22.99 19.24
C HIS A 347 -18.29 -22.75 17.85
N LYS A 348 -18.35 -23.74 16.95
CA LYS A 348 -17.91 -23.60 15.56
C LYS A 348 -18.68 -22.48 14.85
N SER A 349 -20.01 -22.43 14.99
CA SER A 349 -20.85 -21.40 14.38
C SER A 349 -20.55 -20.00 14.92
N HIS A 350 -20.27 -19.88 16.23
CA HIS A 350 -19.87 -18.64 16.85
C HIS A 350 -18.51 -18.18 16.30
N LEU A 351 -17.51 -19.05 16.29
CA LEU A 351 -16.16 -18.74 15.79
C LEU A 351 -16.16 -18.37 14.30
N THR A 352 -16.90 -19.09 13.47
CA THR A 352 -17.00 -18.74 12.04
C THR A 352 -17.75 -17.42 11.84
N SER A 353 -18.75 -17.12 12.65
CA SER A 353 -19.45 -15.84 12.63
C SER A 353 -18.54 -14.69 13.06
N THR A 354 -17.79 -14.83 14.16
CA THR A 354 -16.86 -13.79 14.63
C THR A 354 -15.71 -13.60 13.64
N LEU A 355 -15.09 -14.67 13.17
CA LEU A 355 -14.04 -14.60 12.14
C LEU A 355 -14.56 -13.95 10.85
N GLY A 356 -15.79 -14.27 10.46
CA GLY A 356 -16.45 -13.65 9.30
C GLY A 356 -16.74 -12.16 9.49
N LYS A 357 -17.02 -11.71 10.72
CA LYS A 357 -17.18 -10.28 11.04
C LYS A 357 -15.85 -9.55 10.97
N GLU A 358 -14.83 -10.08 11.65
CA GLU A 358 -13.46 -9.54 11.64
C GLU A 358 -12.91 -9.44 10.21
N ALA A 359 -13.05 -10.50 9.40
CA ALA A 359 -12.58 -10.49 8.01
C ALA A 359 -13.31 -9.45 7.12
N ARG A 360 -14.58 -9.14 7.43
CA ARG A 360 -15.32 -8.06 6.73
C ARG A 360 -14.89 -6.69 7.21
N GLU A 361 -14.62 -6.54 8.50
CA GLU A 361 -14.13 -5.29 9.08
C GLU A 361 -12.74 -4.95 8.55
N THR A 362 -11.81 -5.89 8.56
CA THR A 362 -10.47 -5.70 7.98
C THR A 362 -10.52 -5.35 6.49
N ARG A 363 -11.43 -5.98 5.74
CA ARG A 363 -11.68 -5.63 4.33
C ARG A 363 -12.20 -4.19 4.17
N LYS A 364 -13.16 -3.77 5.02
CA LYS A 364 -13.66 -2.38 4.99
C LYS A 364 -12.56 -1.39 5.32
N THR A 365 -11.74 -1.66 6.33
CA THR A 365 -10.61 -0.79 6.68
C THR A 365 -9.57 -0.74 5.57
N LEU A 366 -9.27 -1.87 4.91
CA LEU A 366 -8.34 -1.90 3.78
C LEU A 366 -8.86 -1.09 2.58
N ASN A 367 -10.16 -1.19 2.27
CA ASN A 367 -10.78 -0.38 1.22
C ASN A 367 -10.77 1.11 1.56
N TYR A 368 -11.11 1.48 2.80
CA TYR A 368 -11.04 2.86 3.26
C TYR A 368 -9.61 3.42 3.18
N LEU A 369 -8.62 2.64 3.63
CA LEU A 369 -7.20 3.00 3.50
C LEU A 369 -6.80 3.15 2.03
N ALA A 370 -7.35 2.32 1.13
CA ALA A 370 -7.07 2.39 -0.30
C ALA A 370 -7.64 3.69 -0.91
N GLU A 371 -8.85 4.09 -0.52
CA GLU A 371 -9.49 5.35 -0.91
C GLU A 371 -8.72 6.57 -0.39
N GLU A 372 -8.16 6.50 0.82
CA GLU A 372 -7.35 7.59 1.40
C GLU A 372 -5.92 7.62 0.84
N SER A 373 -5.45 6.52 0.25
CA SER A 373 -4.09 6.42 -0.26
C SER A 373 -3.85 7.36 -1.42
N GLN A 374 -2.78 8.15 -1.34
CA GLN A 374 -2.29 8.94 -2.47
C GLN A 374 -1.34 8.13 -3.38
N LEU A 375 -0.95 6.94 -2.93
CA LEU A 375 0.02 6.08 -3.59
C LEU A 375 -0.65 5.25 -4.70
N LEU A 376 -1.80 4.62 -4.42
CA LEU A 376 -2.49 3.76 -5.39
C LEU A 376 -2.95 4.51 -6.65
N PRO A 377 -3.51 5.74 -6.56
CA PRO A 377 -3.93 6.47 -7.77
C PRO A 377 -2.76 6.89 -8.65
N ARG A 378 -1.59 7.16 -8.04
CA ARG A 378 -0.36 7.56 -8.75
C ARG A 378 0.37 6.39 -9.39
N HIS A 379 0.22 5.20 -8.82
CA HIS A 379 0.90 3.99 -9.25
C HIS A 379 -0.09 2.83 -9.43
N GLN A 380 -0.91 2.94 -10.47
CA GLN A 380 -1.89 1.92 -10.79
C GLN A 380 -1.21 0.69 -11.40
N MET A 381 -1.59 -0.49 -10.91
CA MET A 381 -1.10 -1.75 -11.46
C MET A 381 -1.66 -1.97 -12.87
N PRO A 382 -0.83 -2.29 -13.87
CA PRO A 382 -1.30 -2.65 -15.21
C PRO A 382 -2.26 -3.83 -15.14
N GLY A 383 -3.48 -3.67 -15.67
CA GLY A 383 -4.55 -4.68 -15.64
C GLY A 383 -5.51 -4.56 -14.45
N SER A 384 -5.25 -3.68 -13.47
CA SER A 384 -6.25 -3.28 -12.49
C SER A 384 -7.09 -2.16 -13.10
N ILE A 385 -8.17 -2.51 -13.81
CA ILE A 385 -9.13 -1.54 -14.34
C ILE A 385 -9.92 -0.97 -13.15
N SER A 386 -9.31 -0.06 -12.40
CA SER A 386 -10.05 0.84 -11.52
C SER A 386 -10.47 2.06 -12.33
N LYS A 387 -11.35 1.84 -13.32
CA LYS A 387 -12.19 2.91 -13.85
C LYS A 387 -13.57 2.66 -13.29
N GLY A 388 -14.00 3.57 -12.40
CA GLY A 388 -15.29 3.54 -11.74
C GLY A 388 -16.46 3.45 -12.73
N SER A 389 -16.78 2.23 -13.14
CA SER A 389 -18.08 1.89 -13.68
C SER A 389 -18.85 1.23 -12.56
N PHE A 390 -19.97 1.87 -12.21
CA PHE A 390 -21.04 1.43 -11.32
C PHE A 390 -21.51 -0.03 -11.56
N GLU A 391 -21.08 -0.66 -12.63
CA GLU A 391 -21.44 -2.00 -13.11
C GLU A 391 -20.69 -3.16 -12.42
N GLU A 392 -19.46 -2.95 -11.92
CA GLU A 392 -18.66 -4.04 -11.32
C GLU A 392 -19.09 -4.40 -9.89
N HIS A 393 -19.77 -3.47 -9.20
CA HIS A 393 -20.35 -3.73 -7.89
C HIS A 393 -21.49 -4.76 -7.92
N MET A 394 -22.08 -5.01 -9.10
CA MET A 394 -23.11 -6.04 -9.27
C MET A 394 -22.52 -7.38 -9.73
N ALA A 395 -21.44 -7.37 -10.50
CA ALA A 395 -20.76 -8.59 -10.97
C ALA A 395 -19.87 -9.27 -9.90
N GLY A 396 -19.29 -8.50 -8.97
CA GLY A 396 -18.44 -9.02 -7.89
C GLY A 396 -19.18 -9.72 -6.74
N ALA A 397 -20.52 -9.79 -6.78
CA ALA A 397 -21.33 -10.42 -5.74
C ALA A 397 -21.38 -11.95 -5.84
N VAL A 398 -20.94 -12.53 -6.97
CA VAL A 398 -21.01 -13.98 -7.24
C VAL A 398 -19.63 -14.65 -7.24
N ALA A 399 -18.54 -13.91 -7.40
CA ALA A 399 -17.20 -14.47 -7.40
C ALA A 399 -16.64 -14.58 -5.98
N GLU A 400 -16.08 -15.76 -5.68
CA GLU A 400 -15.45 -16.19 -4.43
C GLU A 400 -14.83 -15.06 -3.59
N LYS A 401 -15.02 -15.16 -2.26
CA LYS A 401 -14.38 -14.33 -1.23
C LYS A 401 -13.00 -13.84 -1.71
N PRO A 402 -12.85 -12.56 -2.10
CA PRO A 402 -11.56 -12.07 -2.51
C PRO A 402 -10.66 -12.11 -1.29
N ASP A 403 -9.70 -13.03 -1.36
CA ASP A 403 -8.68 -13.22 -0.35
C ASP A 403 -8.02 -11.88 -0.04
N ALA A 404 -7.77 -11.59 1.25
CA ALA A 404 -7.16 -10.33 1.67
C ALA A 404 -5.82 -10.09 0.94
N ALA A 405 -5.13 -11.18 0.60
CA ALA A 405 -3.94 -11.16 -0.26
C ALA A 405 -4.18 -10.45 -1.60
N LYS A 406 -5.33 -10.63 -2.26
CA LYS A 406 -5.63 -9.98 -3.55
C LYS A 406 -5.82 -8.46 -3.40
N GLN A 407 -6.33 -7.99 -2.25
CA GLN A 407 -6.54 -6.56 -1.98
C GLN A 407 -5.26 -5.82 -1.61
N VAL A 408 -4.26 -6.52 -1.09
CA VAL A 408 -2.97 -5.93 -0.71
C VAL A 408 -2.01 -5.83 -1.91
N LYS A 409 -2.17 -6.66 -2.94
CA LYS A 409 -1.30 -6.65 -4.14
C LYS A 409 -1.13 -5.26 -4.79
N PRO A 410 -2.18 -4.43 -4.98
CA PRO A 410 -2.02 -3.08 -5.50
C PRO A 410 -1.11 -2.20 -4.65
N TRP A 411 -1.13 -2.36 -3.33
CA TRP A 411 -0.26 -1.60 -2.43
C TRP A 411 1.20 -1.99 -2.54
N VAL A 412 1.48 -3.29 -2.67
CA VAL A 412 2.85 -3.79 -2.87
C VAL A 412 3.41 -3.25 -4.17
N TYR A 413 2.64 -3.35 -5.26
CA TYR A 413 3.03 -2.80 -6.55
C TYR A 413 3.26 -1.29 -6.48
N ALA A 414 2.32 -0.54 -5.90
CA ALA A 414 2.41 0.91 -5.79
C ALA A 414 3.63 1.36 -4.95
N ALA A 415 3.99 0.60 -3.92
CA ALA A 415 5.18 0.86 -3.12
C ALA A 415 6.47 0.61 -3.91
N ASP A 416 6.55 -0.50 -4.65
CA ASP A 416 7.70 -0.83 -5.48
C ASP A 416 7.87 0.18 -6.62
N SER A 417 6.79 0.56 -7.30
CA SER A 417 6.84 1.56 -8.36
C SER A 417 7.17 2.96 -7.83
N ALA A 418 6.68 3.33 -6.64
CA ALA A 418 7.05 4.60 -6.03
C ALA A 418 8.54 4.63 -5.67
N LYS A 419 9.07 3.52 -5.13
CA LYS A 419 10.50 3.35 -4.87
C LYS A 419 11.33 3.51 -6.14
N ILE A 420 10.94 2.85 -7.24
CA ILE A 420 11.62 2.98 -8.53
C ILE A 420 11.56 4.42 -9.04
N ALA A 421 10.39 5.06 -9.01
CA ALA A 421 10.23 6.45 -9.42
C ALA A 421 11.10 7.42 -8.59
N THR A 422 11.22 7.20 -7.28
CA THR A 422 12.14 8.02 -6.46
C THR A 422 13.60 7.80 -6.81
N PHE A 423 14.01 6.57 -7.16
CA PHE A 423 15.38 6.32 -7.60
C PHE A 423 15.67 6.90 -8.97
N GLU A 424 14.70 6.90 -9.89
CA GLU A 424 14.82 7.53 -11.20
C GLU A 424 15.01 9.04 -11.07
N VAL A 425 14.20 9.71 -10.24
CA VAL A 425 14.35 11.16 -9.98
C VAL A 425 15.70 11.49 -9.35
N VAL A 426 16.18 10.66 -8.42
CA VAL A 426 17.51 10.87 -7.82
C VAL A 426 18.61 10.66 -8.85
N ALA A 427 18.51 9.63 -9.70
CA ALA A 427 19.47 9.39 -10.77
C ALA A 427 19.52 10.55 -11.76
N GLU A 428 18.35 11.04 -12.22
CA GLU A 428 18.25 12.19 -13.11
C GLU A 428 18.88 13.45 -12.48
N LYS A 429 18.65 13.70 -11.18
CA LYS A 429 19.27 14.84 -10.49
C LYS A 429 20.77 14.70 -10.30
N VAL A 430 21.28 13.48 -10.15
CA VAL A 430 22.73 13.21 -10.10
C VAL A 430 23.36 13.42 -11.47
N GLU A 431 22.71 12.95 -12.54
CA GLU A 431 23.17 13.17 -13.92
C GLU A 431 23.15 14.66 -14.30
N GLU A 432 22.07 15.38 -13.97
CA GLU A 432 22.02 16.85 -14.12
C GLU A 432 23.14 17.54 -13.34
N GLY A 433 23.42 17.10 -12.11
CA GLY A 433 24.51 17.62 -11.29
C GLY A 433 25.89 17.35 -11.89
N GLN A 434 26.09 16.17 -12.48
CA GLN A 434 27.34 15.83 -13.17
C GLN A 434 27.51 16.67 -14.44
N LEU A 435 26.46 16.82 -15.24
CA LEU A 435 26.49 17.66 -16.44
C LEU A 435 26.79 19.13 -16.09
N ALA A 436 26.17 19.66 -15.03
CA ALA A 436 26.45 21.02 -14.55
C ALA A 436 27.90 21.17 -14.05
N LEU A 437 28.46 20.13 -13.43
CA LEU A 437 29.85 20.12 -12.99
C LEU A 437 30.81 20.08 -14.18
N GLU A 438 30.56 19.23 -15.17
CA GLU A 438 31.33 19.17 -16.41
C GLU A 438 31.28 20.50 -17.17
N ASP A 439 30.11 21.14 -17.23
CA ASP A 439 29.95 22.46 -17.82
C ASP A 439 30.76 23.51 -17.04
N SER A 440 30.68 23.50 -15.71
CA SER A 440 31.49 24.40 -14.88
C SER A 440 32.99 24.18 -15.05
N MET A 441 33.44 22.92 -15.19
CA MET A 441 34.84 22.60 -15.46
C MET A 441 35.28 23.13 -16.81
N LYS A 442 34.48 22.97 -17.86
CA LYS A 442 34.76 23.56 -19.19
C LYS A 442 34.90 25.07 -19.10
N THR A 443 33.97 25.76 -18.42
CA THR A 443 34.08 27.21 -18.24
C THR A 443 35.33 27.61 -17.46
N LEU A 444 35.77 26.81 -16.47
CA LEU A 444 37.02 27.06 -15.75
C LEU A 444 38.25 26.86 -16.64
N TYR A 445 38.26 25.84 -17.51
CA TYR A 445 39.33 25.65 -18.50
C TYR A 445 39.39 26.82 -19.49
N GLU A 446 38.25 27.29 -19.99
CA GLU A 446 38.18 28.47 -20.85
C GLU A 446 38.71 29.73 -20.13
N ILE A 447 38.37 29.90 -18.85
CA ILE A 447 38.88 31.01 -18.04
C ILE A 447 40.40 30.89 -17.82
N ASP A 448 40.93 29.69 -17.57
CA ASP A 448 42.37 29.45 -17.40
C ASP A 448 43.15 29.71 -18.70
N GLU A 449 42.57 29.34 -19.85
CA GLU A 449 43.07 29.66 -21.20
C GLU A 449 43.10 31.17 -21.43
N LEU A 450 42.02 31.90 -21.10
CA LEU A 450 41.95 33.36 -21.20
C LEU A 450 42.90 34.09 -20.25
N LEU A 451 43.20 33.51 -19.09
CA LEU A 451 44.18 34.03 -18.13
C LEU A 451 45.63 33.77 -18.57
N GLY A 452 45.85 33.11 -19.72
CA GLY A 452 47.18 32.83 -20.25
C GLY A 452 47.97 31.83 -19.41
N ARG A 453 47.29 31.05 -18.55
CA ARG A 453 47.86 29.86 -17.92
C ARG A 453 47.82 28.71 -18.92
N GLN A 454 48.57 28.84 -20.00
CA GLN A 454 48.87 27.67 -20.82
C GLN A 454 49.67 26.67 -19.98
N LYS A 455 49.20 25.43 -19.96
CA LYS A 455 50.02 24.28 -19.57
C LYS A 455 51.29 24.33 -20.44
N PRO A 456 52.51 24.30 -19.88
CA PRO A 456 53.70 24.19 -20.69
C PRO A 456 53.60 22.91 -21.52
N ASP A 457 53.66 23.08 -22.83
CA ASP A 457 53.80 22.00 -23.80
C ASP A 457 55.23 21.45 -23.67
N ASP A 458 55.44 20.58 -22.68
CA ASP A 458 56.71 19.89 -22.50
C ASP A 458 56.78 18.70 -23.46
N GLY A 459 57.14 19.03 -24.69
CA GLY A 459 57.88 18.15 -25.58
C GLY A 459 59.33 18.00 -25.11
N LEU A 460 59.77 16.74 -25.07
CA LEU A 460 61.16 16.26 -25.03
C LEU A 460 61.94 16.37 -23.70
N GLY A 461 62.24 15.21 -23.11
CA GLY A 461 63.28 15.10 -22.09
C GLY A 461 63.33 13.76 -21.36
N GLN A 462 63.76 12.70 -22.04
CA GLN A 462 64.35 11.53 -21.37
C GLN A 462 65.55 12.01 -20.53
N ALA A 463 65.45 11.95 -19.20
CA ALA A 463 66.64 11.91 -18.34
C ALA A 463 66.25 11.46 -16.92
N GLY A 464 66.84 10.33 -16.50
CA GLY A 464 67.23 10.10 -15.11
C GLY A 464 66.10 9.73 -14.16
N GLU A 465 65.80 8.43 -14.11
CA GLU A 465 65.48 7.76 -12.85
C GLU A 465 66.64 8.03 -11.87
N GLU A 466 66.40 8.72 -10.76
CA GLU A 466 67.14 8.56 -9.48
C GLU A 466 66.55 9.45 -8.36
N ASP A 467 66.05 8.79 -7.31
CA ASP A 467 65.90 9.23 -5.91
C ASP A 467 65.53 10.69 -5.58
N VAL A 468 64.22 10.97 -5.54
CA VAL A 468 63.66 12.18 -4.89
C VAL A 468 63.01 11.88 -3.53
N TRP A 469 62.77 10.61 -3.18
CA TRP A 469 62.05 10.21 -1.96
C TRP A 469 62.87 10.21 -0.66
N LEU A 470 64.12 10.70 -0.67
CA LEU A 470 64.98 10.78 0.53
C LEU A 470 65.34 12.21 0.99
N ALA A 471 64.87 13.26 0.32
CA ALA A 471 65.26 14.64 0.67
C ALA A 471 64.33 15.35 1.68
N GLU A 472 63.14 14.83 1.97
CA GLU A 472 62.09 15.60 2.67
C GLU A 472 62.12 15.48 4.21
N ALA A 473 63.06 14.71 4.78
CA ALA A 473 63.22 14.61 6.24
C ALA A 473 64.15 15.67 6.85
N ARG A 474 64.66 16.64 6.07
CA ARG A 474 65.66 17.62 6.54
C ARG A 474 65.43 19.07 6.13
N THR A 475 64.21 19.62 6.19
CA THR A 475 64.05 21.10 6.22
C THR A 475 62.80 21.59 6.99
N ALA A 476 62.49 21.01 8.15
CA ALA A 476 61.54 21.62 9.09
C ALA A 476 62.24 22.63 10.03
N SER A 477 62.94 23.64 9.48
CA SER A 477 63.41 24.81 10.23
C SER A 477 64.01 25.88 9.31
N SER A 478 63.17 26.69 8.66
CA SER A 478 63.44 28.12 8.44
C SER A 478 62.24 28.81 7.79
N ARG A 479 61.33 29.33 8.61
CA ARG A 479 60.32 30.30 8.16
C ARG A 479 60.44 31.55 9.02
N ALA A 480 61.41 32.40 8.67
CA ALA A 480 61.44 33.80 9.08
C ALA A 480 62.22 34.60 8.03
N GLN A 481 61.61 35.70 7.58
CA GLN A 481 62.16 36.73 6.70
C GLN A 481 62.54 36.36 5.26
N ARG A 482 61.66 36.72 4.33
CA ARG A 482 62.08 37.60 3.22
C ARG A 482 60.91 38.41 2.67
N ARG A 483 60.87 39.67 3.10
CA ARG A 483 60.16 40.76 2.42
C ARG A 483 60.96 41.18 1.19
N GLN A 484 60.23 41.68 0.19
CA GLN A 484 60.68 42.49 -0.97
C GLN A 484 61.49 41.78 -2.07
N SER A 485 60.85 41.60 -3.22
CA SER A 485 61.18 42.38 -4.43
C SER A 485 60.13 42.11 -5.51
N ALA A 486 59.39 43.14 -5.91
CA ALA A 486 58.56 43.13 -7.10
C ALA A 486 59.47 43.10 -8.34
N GLN A 487 59.38 42.05 -9.14
CA GLN A 487 59.79 42.08 -10.53
C GLN A 487 58.53 42.01 -11.37
N VAL A 488 58.20 43.16 -11.96
CA VAL A 488 57.17 43.32 -12.98
C VAL A 488 57.66 42.59 -14.23
N SER A 489 57.02 41.48 -14.59
CA SER A 489 57.15 40.89 -15.91
C SER A 489 56.42 41.81 -16.91
N SER A 490 57.11 42.21 -17.96
CA SER A 490 56.66 43.21 -18.94
C SER A 490 55.59 42.70 -19.92
N ASN A 491 54.80 41.69 -19.54
CA ASN A 491 53.84 41.04 -20.45
C ASN A 491 52.51 40.68 -19.77
N ASP A 492 52.11 41.45 -18.75
CA ASP A 492 50.79 41.32 -18.15
C ASP A 492 49.81 42.29 -18.85
N PRO A 493 48.86 41.80 -19.69
CA PRO A 493 47.90 42.64 -20.40
C PRO A 493 46.98 43.44 -19.46
N TRP A 494 46.94 43.08 -18.17
CA TRP A 494 46.18 43.77 -17.14
C TRP A 494 46.89 45.00 -16.54
N ALA A 495 48.16 45.26 -16.89
CA ALA A 495 48.89 46.45 -16.43
C ALA A 495 48.29 47.76 -16.95
N VAL A 496 47.65 47.75 -18.13
CA VAL A 496 47.02 48.92 -18.76
C VAL A 496 45.79 49.40 -17.97
N ILE A 497 45.06 48.49 -17.32
CA ILE A 497 43.87 48.82 -16.53
C ILE A 497 44.25 49.33 -15.12
N ARG A 498 45.46 48.99 -14.64
CA ARG A 498 45.95 49.39 -13.31
C ARG A 498 46.59 50.78 -13.26
N GLY A 499 46.67 51.49 -14.38
CA GLY A 499 47.02 52.92 -14.39
C GLY A 499 48.51 53.25 -14.18
N ASP A 500 49.41 52.27 -14.25
CA ASP A 500 50.85 52.48 -14.08
C ASP A 500 51.56 52.84 -15.40
N LEU A 501 51.04 53.85 -16.13
CA LEU A 501 51.79 54.53 -17.19
C LEU A 501 52.41 55.81 -16.63
N GLY A 502 53.53 55.65 -15.94
CA GLY A 502 54.39 56.76 -15.51
C GLY A 502 55.76 56.66 -16.16
N LEU A 503 56.18 57.76 -16.81
CA LEU A 503 57.50 58.05 -17.40
C LEU A 503 57.63 57.76 -18.91
N ILE A 504 56.96 58.59 -19.72
CA ILE A 504 57.48 58.98 -21.05
C ILE A 504 58.61 59.97 -20.79
N GLY A 505 59.83 59.62 -21.21
CA GLY A 505 61.00 60.50 -21.12
C GLY A 505 60.88 61.68 -22.07
N GLU A 506 60.89 62.90 -21.51
CA GLU A 506 61.30 64.10 -22.23
C GLU A 506 62.83 64.19 -22.16
N GLU A 507 63.52 63.94 -23.28
CA GLU A 507 64.88 64.46 -23.47
C GLU A 507 64.82 65.59 -24.50
N SER A 508 64.93 66.79 -23.95
CA SER A 508 64.97 68.07 -24.63
C SER A 508 66.26 68.27 -25.42
N HIS A 509 66.13 68.60 -26.70
CA HIS A 509 67.15 69.28 -27.49
C HIS A 509 67.53 70.64 -26.85
N ARG A 510 68.83 70.92 -26.71
CA ARG A 510 69.36 72.31 -26.76
C ARG A 510 70.86 72.35 -27.09
N SER A 511 71.14 73.10 -28.17
CA SER A 511 72.35 73.81 -28.59
C SER A 511 73.60 73.04 -29.00
#